data_AF-A0A6P3ZRA5-F1
#
_entry.id   AF-A0A6P3ZRA5-F1
#
_cell.length_a   1.000
_cell.length_b   1.000
_cell.length_c   1.000
_cell.angle_alpha   90.00
_cell.angle_beta   90.00
_cell.angle_gamma   90.00
#
_symmetry.space_group_name_H-M   'P 1'
#
loop_
_entity.id
_entity.type
_entity.pdbx_description
1 polymer ?
#
loop_
_entity_poly.entity_id
_entity_poly.type
_entity_poly.pdbx_seq_one_letter_code
_entity_poly.pdbx_strand_id
1 'polypeptide(L)'
;MARVSSNWWKWNHTKTVLLLWLISATVFYTLFKMALRNADHSSSSDSSVSYAEQRSKLYDNMARDLDEHGALFLKGGETSQSLSISDIFTIKDGSVAPVLKAANPPVRANVLYLGTEYSQPISEAVRQIFNPYFDKAIWFQNSSLYHFSMFHASHHIVPVPATENEKEVEANAVSMVAKELCPLRIVLDRVVLTSTGVLLGCWQVISGPDPVTIRSKLRTALPHAPEKQLYDAAILHTSFARLLGRPKASTMELRKSDEIQFFHELVARLNNQLHGFKAVVSELWYVEEYDVLALALNGRMKAHRFQHGCKKT
;
A
#
# COMPACT_ATOMS: atom_id res chain seq x y z
N MET A 1 -25.04 75.74 55.37
CA MET A 1 -25.63 75.78 54.01
C MET A 1 -24.63 75.23 53.02
N ALA A 2 -25.12 74.57 51.96
CA ALA A 2 -24.42 73.96 50.83
C ALA A 2 -23.82 72.54 51.03
N ARG A 3 -24.66 71.56 50.65
CA ARG A 3 -24.35 70.21 50.16
C ARG A 3 -23.48 70.31 48.90
N VAL A 4 -22.40 69.54 48.80
CA VAL A 4 -21.83 69.10 47.52
C VAL A 4 -21.88 67.58 47.51
N SER A 5 -22.63 67.04 46.55
CA SER A 5 -22.98 65.62 46.45
C SER A 5 -21.81 64.80 45.92
N SER A 6 -21.58 63.65 46.55
CA SER A 6 -20.80 62.55 46.00
C SER A 6 -21.58 61.89 44.85
N ASN A 7 -21.27 62.25 43.61
CA ASN A 7 -21.84 61.63 42.41
C ASN A 7 -20.86 60.68 41.71
N TRP A 8 -20.15 59.85 42.49
CA TRP A 8 -19.18 58.89 41.95
C TRP A 8 -19.57 57.41 42.12
N TRP A 9 -20.81 57.11 42.50
CA TRP A 9 -21.23 55.72 42.73
C TRP A 9 -22.69 55.43 42.33
N LYS A 10 -23.03 55.66 41.06
CA LYS A 10 -24.19 55.03 40.39
C LYS A 10 -23.87 54.77 38.92
N TRP A 11 -22.90 53.90 38.66
CA TRP A 11 -22.86 53.24 37.36
C TRP A 11 -23.96 52.17 37.37
N ASN A 12 -24.98 52.35 36.53
CA ASN A 12 -26.13 51.45 36.42
C ASN A 12 -25.62 50.03 36.16
N HIS A 13 -25.96 49.07 37.01
CA HIS A 13 -25.56 47.65 36.88
C HIS A 13 -25.78 47.11 35.45
N THR A 14 -26.84 47.57 34.79
CA THR A 14 -27.16 47.26 33.39
C THR A 14 -26.08 47.74 32.41
N LYS A 15 -25.51 48.93 32.59
CA LYS A 15 -24.42 49.45 31.74
C LYS A 15 -23.13 48.66 31.94
N THR A 16 -22.83 48.26 33.19
CA THR A 16 -21.66 47.43 33.51
C THR A 16 -21.78 46.04 32.87
N VAL A 17 -22.96 45.42 32.96
CA VAL A 17 -23.22 44.11 32.34
C VAL A 17 -23.14 44.21 30.81
N LEU A 18 -23.72 45.24 30.21
CA LEU A 18 -23.67 45.45 28.76
C LEU A 18 -22.23 45.64 28.27
N LEU A 19 -21.41 46.39 29.03
CA LEU A 19 -19.99 46.57 28.73
C LEU A 19 -19.21 45.26 28.82
N LEU A 20 -19.46 44.44 29.85
CA LEU A 20 -18.82 43.12 29.98
C LEU A 20 -19.18 42.18 28.83
N TRP A 21 -20.44 42.18 28.40
CA TRP A 21 -20.88 41.42 27.22
C TRP A 21 -20.22 41.92 25.93
N LEU A 22 -20.09 43.25 25.78
CA LEU A 22 -19.46 43.84 24.59
C LEU A 22 -17.96 43.53 24.53
N ILE A 23 -17.28 43.58 25.68
CA ILE A 23 -15.87 43.18 25.80
C ILE A 23 -15.73 41.69 25.49
N SER A 24 -16.56 40.84 26.08
CA SER A 24 -16.54 39.39 25.85
C SER A 24 -16.76 39.04 24.38
N ALA A 25 -17.76 39.66 23.73
CA ALA A 25 -18.03 39.46 22.31
C ALA A 25 -16.88 39.96 21.42
N THR A 26 -16.24 41.07 21.78
CA THR A 26 -15.09 41.60 21.03
C THR A 26 -13.86 40.72 21.19
N VAL A 27 -13.58 40.23 22.40
CA VAL A 27 -12.49 39.28 22.66
C VAL A 27 -12.75 37.96 21.92
N PHE A 28 -13.98 37.44 21.98
CA PHE A 28 -14.34 36.23 21.24
C PHE A 28 -14.18 36.43 19.73
N TYR A 29 -14.69 37.53 19.17
CA TYR A 29 -14.57 37.82 17.74
C TYR A 29 -13.11 38.00 17.30
N THR A 30 -12.28 38.66 18.11
CA THR A 30 -10.85 38.85 17.79
C THR A 30 -10.07 37.55 17.88
N LEU A 31 -10.30 36.72 18.91
CA LEU A 31 -9.70 35.39 19.02
C LEU A 31 -10.19 34.45 17.91
N PHE A 32 -11.48 34.51 17.56
CA PHE A 32 -12.04 33.74 16.45
C PHE A 32 -11.46 34.19 15.10
N LYS A 33 -11.30 35.50 14.86
CA LYS A 33 -10.61 36.01 13.66
C LYS A 33 -9.13 35.65 13.64
N MET A 34 -8.45 35.63 14.79
CA MET A 34 -7.07 35.16 14.88
C MET A 34 -6.98 33.65 14.59
N ALA A 35 -7.93 32.85 15.08
CA ALA A 35 -8.00 31.42 14.78
C ALA A 35 -8.25 31.17 13.28
N LEU A 36 -9.17 31.91 12.66
CA LEU A 36 -9.39 31.85 11.21
C LEU A 36 -8.17 32.32 10.41
N ARG A 37 -7.51 33.42 10.82
CA ARG A 37 -6.27 33.88 10.18
C ARG A 37 -5.11 32.90 10.37
N ASN A 38 -5.01 32.21 11.50
CA ASN A 38 -4.02 31.17 11.71
C ASN A 38 -4.35 29.90 10.93
N ALA A 39 -5.63 29.57 10.73
CA ALA A 39 -6.05 28.52 9.80
C ALA A 39 -5.73 28.89 8.34
N ASP A 40 -5.86 30.18 7.99
CA ASP A 40 -5.48 30.69 6.66
C ASP A 40 -3.94 30.81 6.51
N HIS A 41 -3.19 31.11 7.58
CA HIS A 41 -1.72 31.17 7.58
C HIS A 41 -1.04 29.79 7.75
N SER A 42 -1.77 28.74 8.14
CA SER A 42 -1.29 27.36 7.97
C SER A 42 -1.31 26.90 6.51
N SER A 43 -1.73 27.74 5.56
CA SER A 43 -1.75 27.40 4.13
C SER A 43 -0.52 27.80 3.33
N SER A 44 0.59 28.23 3.95
CA SER A 44 1.83 28.48 3.20
C SER A 44 3.13 28.19 3.97
N SER A 45 3.42 26.89 4.15
CA SER A 45 4.76 26.29 3.97
C SER A 45 4.84 24.84 4.48
N ASP A 46 3.75 24.08 4.47
CA ASP A 46 3.91 22.63 4.42
C ASP A 46 4.55 22.32 3.08
N SER A 47 5.83 21.95 3.08
CA SER A 47 6.44 21.32 1.92
C SER A 47 5.58 20.11 1.60
N SER A 48 4.67 20.21 0.64
CA SER A 48 3.84 19.09 0.22
C SER A 48 4.79 18.01 -0.28
N VAL A 49 5.10 17.05 0.58
CA VAL A 49 5.97 15.91 0.28
C VAL A 49 5.42 15.29 -1.00
N SER A 50 6.21 15.28 -2.06
CA SER A 50 5.78 14.67 -3.32
C SER A 50 5.44 13.19 -3.09
N TYR A 51 4.49 12.62 -3.82
CA TYR A 51 4.18 11.19 -3.67
C TYR A 51 5.40 10.28 -3.92
N ALA A 52 6.37 10.75 -4.72
CA ALA A 52 7.64 10.07 -4.91
C ALA A 52 8.48 10.04 -3.62
N GLU A 53 8.57 11.15 -2.90
CA GLU A 53 9.28 11.24 -1.61
C GLU A 53 8.55 10.42 -0.53
N GLN A 54 7.21 10.46 -0.49
CA GLN A 54 6.42 9.61 0.41
C GLN A 54 6.69 8.12 0.13
N ARG A 55 6.68 7.69 -1.14
CA ARG A 55 7.06 6.32 -1.52
C ARG A 55 8.47 5.96 -1.09
N SER A 56 9.46 6.84 -1.32
CA SER A 56 10.83 6.56 -0.92
C SER A 56 10.94 6.34 0.58
N LYS A 57 10.28 7.16 1.41
CA LYS A 57 10.22 6.96 2.86
C LYS A 57 9.59 5.61 3.24
N LEU A 58 8.52 5.20 2.55
CA LEU A 58 7.92 3.88 2.76
C LEU A 58 8.89 2.74 2.41
N TYR A 59 9.64 2.86 1.32
CA TYR A 59 10.60 1.85 0.90
C TYR A 59 11.83 1.80 1.81
N ASP A 60 12.29 2.94 2.32
CA ASP A 60 13.35 2.98 3.33
C ASP A 60 12.91 2.29 4.62
N ASN A 61 11.66 2.50 5.06
CA ASN A 61 11.09 1.77 6.21
C ASN A 61 11.04 0.25 5.94
N MET A 62 10.60 -0.18 4.76
CA MET A 62 10.58 -1.60 4.40
C MET A 62 11.97 -2.21 4.30
N ALA A 63 12.97 -1.44 3.86
CA ALA A 63 14.35 -1.91 3.79
C ALA A 63 14.96 -2.16 5.17
N ARG A 64 14.59 -1.35 6.17
CA ARG A 64 15.01 -1.53 7.58
C ARG A 64 14.24 -2.60 8.33
N ASP A 65 13.08 -3.04 7.81
CA ASP A 65 12.20 -3.99 8.50
C ASP A 65 12.92 -5.28 8.92
N LEU A 66 13.81 -5.80 8.06
CA LEU A 66 14.60 -6.99 8.38
C LEU A 66 15.64 -6.74 9.47
N ASP A 67 16.25 -5.55 9.52
CA ASP A 67 17.23 -5.18 10.54
C ASP A 67 16.56 -4.94 11.90
N GLU A 68 15.37 -4.34 11.88
CA GLU A 68 14.62 -3.97 13.09
C GLU A 68 13.95 -5.19 13.74
N HIS A 69 13.43 -6.14 12.94
CA HIS A 69 12.63 -7.25 13.44
C HIS A 69 13.29 -8.63 13.27
N GLY A 70 14.36 -8.72 12.48
CA GLY A 70 15.00 -9.98 12.10
C GLY A 70 14.14 -10.82 11.15
N ALA A 71 14.61 -12.03 10.84
CA ALA A 71 13.94 -12.96 9.94
C ALA A 71 12.78 -13.73 10.61
N LEU A 72 11.69 -13.03 10.94
CA LEU A 72 10.49 -13.60 11.58
C LEU A 72 9.85 -14.75 10.78
N PHE A 73 9.99 -14.74 9.45
CA PHE A 73 9.52 -15.84 8.59
C PHE A 73 10.13 -17.20 8.94
N LEU A 74 11.30 -17.24 9.58
CA LEU A 74 11.94 -18.47 10.06
C LEU A 74 11.31 -19.02 11.34
N LYS A 75 10.47 -18.23 12.02
CA LYS A 75 9.78 -18.57 13.26
C LYS A 75 8.28 -18.81 13.06
N GLY A 76 7.82 -18.93 11.80
CA GLY A 76 6.40 -19.09 11.47
C GLY A 76 5.59 -17.79 11.54
N GLY A 77 6.22 -16.65 11.26
CA GLY A 77 5.65 -15.30 11.39
C GLY A 77 4.32 -15.05 10.63
N GLU A 78 3.74 -13.88 10.87
CA GLU A 78 2.49 -13.44 10.26
C GLU A 78 2.71 -12.74 8.91
N THR A 79 1.63 -12.62 8.13
CA THR A 79 1.60 -11.85 6.89
C THR A 79 1.03 -10.45 7.13
N SER A 80 1.27 -9.53 6.20
CA SER A 80 0.71 -8.17 6.22
C SER A 80 -0.82 -8.10 6.12
N GLN A 81 -1.50 -9.24 5.97
CA GLN A 81 -2.95 -9.35 5.82
C GLN A 81 -3.60 -10.15 6.97
N SER A 82 -2.94 -10.19 8.13
CA SER A 82 -3.43 -10.86 9.35
C SER A 82 -3.67 -12.37 9.21
N LEU A 83 -2.97 -13.02 8.28
CA LEU A 83 -2.91 -14.47 8.14
C LEU A 83 -1.53 -14.96 8.59
N SER A 84 -1.45 -16.10 9.29
CA SER A 84 -0.15 -16.72 9.57
C SER A 84 0.46 -17.30 8.29
N ILE A 85 1.80 -17.44 8.22
CA ILE A 85 2.43 -18.13 7.10
C ILE A 85 1.88 -19.57 6.96
N SER A 86 1.62 -20.26 8.07
CA SER A 86 1.01 -21.59 8.10
C SER A 86 -0.43 -21.63 7.56
N ASP A 87 -1.14 -20.50 7.53
CA ASP A 87 -2.49 -20.45 6.96
C ASP A 87 -2.48 -20.50 5.43
N ILE A 88 -1.36 -20.14 4.81
CA ILE A 88 -1.26 -19.93 3.37
C ILE A 88 -0.20 -20.82 2.69
N PHE A 89 0.69 -21.45 3.45
CA PHE A 89 1.68 -22.39 2.94
C PHE A 89 1.79 -23.64 3.81
N THR A 90 2.08 -24.76 3.15
CA THR A 90 2.41 -26.05 3.77
C THR A 90 3.61 -26.67 3.07
N ILE A 91 4.17 -27.73 3.66
CA ILE A 91 5.24 -28.53 3.04
C ILE A 91 4.60 -29.77 2.45
N LYS A 92 4.71 -29.93 1.13
CA LYS A 92 4.29 -31.12 0.38
C LYS A 92 5.50 -31.67 -0.39
N ASP A 93 5.82 -32.95 -0.18
CA ASP A 93 6.96 -33.62 -0.82
C ASP A 93 8.30 -32.88 -0.58
N GLY A 94 8.43 -32.33 0.62
CA GLY A 94 9.56 -31.52 1.07
C GLY A 94 9.62 -30.11 0.46
N SER A 95 8.66 -29.73 -0.39
CA SER A 95 8.58 -28.43 -1.06
C SER A 95 7.45 -27.59 -0.51
N VAL A 96 7.66 -26.28 -0.43
CA VAL A 96 6.58 -25.34 -0.15
C VAL A 96 5.49 -25.47 -1.20
N ALA A 97 4.25 -25.59 -0.75
CA ALA A 97 3.05 -25.53 -1.57
C ALA A 97 2.03 -24.56 -0.94
N PRO A 98 1.28 -23.80 -1.75
CA PRO A 98 0.24 -22.93 -1.23
C PRO A 98 -0.93 -23.74 -0.66
N VAL A 99 -1.55 -23.24 0.40
CA VAL A 99 -2.80 -23.76 0.96
C VAL A 99 -3.94 -22.92 0.40
N LEU A 100 -4.64 -23.45 -0.60
CA LEU A 100 -5.77 -22.76 -1.23
C LEU A 100 -7.04 -22.97 -0.39
N LYS A 101 -7.48 -21.90 0.28
CA LYS A 101 -8.73 -21.86 1.05
C LYS A 101 -9.76 -21.06 0.27
N ALA A 102 -10.98 -21.57 0.14
CA ALA A 102 -12.05 -20.85 -0.54
C ALA A 102 -12.36 -19.52 0.18
N ALA A 103 -12.50 -18.44 -0.58
CA ALA A 103 -12.99 -17.16 -0.11
C ALA A 103 -14.50 -17.07 -0.34
N ASN A 104 -15.28 -16.97 0.74
CA ASN A 104 -16.73 -16.84 0.68
C ASN A 104 -17.21 -15.72 1.63
N PRO A 105 -17.69 -14.57 1.11
CA PRO A 105 -17.78 -14.23 -0.32
C PRO A 105 -16.39 -14.07 -0.98
N PRO A 106 -16.29 -14.14 -2.32
CA PRO A 106 -15.04 -13.90 -3.03
C PRO A 106 -14.45 -12.52 -2.72
N VAL A 107 -13.12 -12.47 -2.58
CA VAL A 107 -12.38 -11.20 -2.48
C VAL A 107 -12.41 -10.53 -3.86
N ARG A 108 -12.57 -9.21 -3.89
CA ARG A 108 -12.65 -8.45 -5.14
C ARG A 108 -11.62 -7.34 -5.12
N ALA A 109 -10.62 -7.45 -5.98
CA ALA A 109 -9.44 -6.61 -5.97
C ALA A 109 -9.23 -5.95 -7.34
N ASN A 110 -8.71 -4.73 -7.31
CA ASN A 110 -8.29 -3.99 -8.48
C ASN A 110 -6.77 -3.93 -8.46
N VAL A 111 -6.14 -4.38 -9.53
CA VAL A 111 -4.68 -4.48 -9.62
C VAL A 111 -4.20 -3.93 -10.95
N LEU A 112 -3.04 -3.27 -10.93
CA LEU A 112 -2.31 -3.01 -12.15
C LEU A 112 -1.54 -4.27 -12.53
N TYR A 113 -1.60 -4.68 -13.80
CA TYR A 113 -0.90 -5.87 -14.28
C TYR A 113 0.49 -5.51 -14.84
N LEU A 114 1.50 -6.28 -14.45
CA LEU A 114 2.84 -6.19 -15.03
C LEU A 114 2.98 -7.27 -16.12
N GLY A 115 3.06 -6.83 -17.37
CA GLY A 115 3.19 -7.71 -18.54
C GLY A 115 4.36 -8.68 -18.44
N THR A 116 4.20 -9.87 -19.04
CA THR A 116 5.20 -10.94 -19.01
C THR A 116 6.54 -10.55 -19.60
N GLU A 117 6.54 -9.63 -20.57
CA GLU A 117 7.75 -9.04 -21.15
C GLU A 117 8.62 -8.30 -20.11
N TYR A 118 8.01 -7.83 -19.03
CA TYR A 118 8.71 -7.20 -17.91
C TYR A 118 8.87 -8.16 -16.71
N SER A 119 7.86 -9.00 -16.43
CA SER A 119 7.87 -9.84 -15.22
C SER A 119 8.73 -11.10 -15.36
N GLN A 120 8.87 -11.68 -16.56
CA GLN A 120 9.68 -12.88 -16.77
C GLN A 120 11.18 -12.63 -16.49
N PRO A 121 11.83 -11.58 -17.04
CA PRO A 121 13.24 -11.29 -16.72
C PRO A 121 13.49 -11.09 -15.23
N ILE A 122 12.56 -10.45 -14.53
CA ILE A 122 12.63 -10.26 -13.08
C ILE A 122 12.55 -11.61 -12.35
N SER A 123 11.59 -12.46 -12.72
CA SER A 123 11.41 -13.78 -12.13
C SER A 123 12.64 -14.67 -12.34
N GLU A 124 13.25 -14.61 -13.53
CA GLU A 124 14.49 -15.33 -13.85
C GLU A 124 15.65 -14.86 -12.97
N ALA A 125 15.87 -13.56 -12.83
CA ALA A 125 16.89 -13.00 -11.95
C ALA A 125 16.71 -13.43 -10.49
N VAL A 126 15.47 -13.36 -9.99
CA VAL A 126 15.12 -13.79 -8.63
C VAL A 126 15.41 -15.28 -8.44
N ARG A 127 15.01 -16.13 -9.39
CA ARG A 127 15.29 -17.58 -9.34
C ARG A 127 16.79 -17.86 -9.39
N GLN A 128 17.53 -17.21 -10.29
CA GLN A 128 18.96 -17.40 -10.44
C GLN A 128 19.73 -17.08 -9.15
N ILE A 129 19.32 -16.02 -8.44
CA ILE A 129 20.00 -15.58 -7.21
C ILE A 129 19.56 -16.37 -5.98
N PHE A 130 18.26 -16.64 -5.81
CA PHE A 130 17.74 -17.24 -4.58
C PHE A 130 17.62 -18.76 -4.63
N ASN A 131 17.25 -19.35 -5.77
CA ASN A 131 16.99 -20.80 -5.85
C ASN A 131 18.17 -21.69 -5.39
N PRO A 132 19.45 -21.36 -5.68
CA PRO A 132 20.58 -22.17 -5.22
C PRO A 132 20.63 -22.36 -3.70
N TYR A 133 20.11 -21.39 -2.93
CA TYR A 133 20.20 -21.38 -1.47
C TYR A 133 18.94 -21.90 -0.77
N PHE A 134 17.76 -21.66 -1.34
CA PHE A 134 16.49 -21.99 -0.70
C PHE A 134 15.79 -23.20 -1.32
N ASP A 135 15.93 -23.42 -2.63
CA ASP A 135 15.36 -24.55 -3.35
C ASP A 135 13.86 -24.74 -3.04
N LYS A 136 13.55 -25.72 -2.19
CA LYS A 136 12.21 -26.09 -1.76
C LYS A 136 11.59 -25.17 -0.68
N ALA A 137 12.37 -24.29 -0.07
CA ALA A 137 11.99 -23.40 1.04
C ALA A 137 11.61 -21.97 0.59
N ILE A 138 11.34 -21.77 -0.70
CA ILE A 138 10.95 -20.49 -1.29
C ILE A 138 9.75 -20.66 -2.20
N TRP A 139 8.76 -19.78 -2.06
CA TRP A 139 7.67 -19.63 -3.01
C TRP A 139 8.02 -18.55 -4.02
N PHE A 140 8.15 -18.91 -5.29
CA PHE A 140 8.30 -17.93 -6.37
C PHE A 140 6.92 -17.53 -6.87
N GLN A 141 6.63 -16.24 -6.87
CA GLN A 141 5.40 -15.72 -7.45
C GLN A 141 5.33 -16.08 -8.94
N ASN A 142 4.15 -16.44 -9.42
CA ASN A 142 3.93 -16.71 -10.84
C ASN A 142 4.12 -15.41 -11.63
N SER A 143 5.11 -15.38 -12.52
CA SER A 143 5.45 -14.20 -13.33
C SER A 143 4.28 -13.75 -14.22
N SER A 144 3.42 -14.67 -14.64
CA SER A 144 2.21 -14.32 -15.42
C SER A 144 1.14 -13.59 -14.60
N LEU A 145 1.32 -13.48 -13.28
CA LEU A 145 0.43 -12.83 -12.32
C LEU A 145 1.12 -11.71 -11.53
N TYR A 146 2.26 -11.20 -11.99
CA TYR A 146 2.89 -10.05 -11.33
C TYR A 146 1.97 -8.83 -11.45
N HIS A 147 1.75 -8.18 -10.32
CA HIS A 147 0.76 -7.12 -10.22
C HIS A 147 1.13 -6.12 -9.12
N PHE A 148 0.38 -5.03 -9.09
CA PHE A 148 0.42 -4.02 -8.04
C PHE A 148 -0.99 -3.86 -7.48
N SER A 149 -1.17 -4.10 -6.18
CA SER A 149 -2.48 -3.94 -5.53
C SER A 149 -2.89 -2.47 -5.48
N MET A 150 -3.99 -2.12 -6.16
CA MET A 150 -4.49 -0.74 -6.19
C MET A 150 -5.62 -0.53 -5.19
N PHE A 151 -6.71 -1.29 -5.29
CA PHE A 151 -7.89 -1.05 -4.45
C PHE A 151 -8.72 -2.31 -4.26
N HIS A 152 -9.14 -2.61 -3.03
CA HIS A 152 -10.04 -3.73 -2.74
C HIS A 152 -11.48 -3.25 -2.65
N ALA A 153 -12.35 -3.81 -3.49
CA ALA A 153 -13.81 -3.69 -3.37
C ALA A 153 -14.38 -4.60 -2.26
N SER A 154 -13.61 -5.62 -1.88
CA SER A 154 -13.87 -6.51 -0.74
C SER A 154 -12.53 -7.11 -0.28
N HIS A 155 -12.35 -7.42 1.00
CA HIS A 155 -11.21 -8.20 1.49
C HIS A 155 -11.64 -9.21 2.56
N HIS A 156 -10.85 -10.24 2.80
CA HIS A 156 -11.22 -11.37 3.70
C HIS A 156 -11.46 -10.96 5.16
N ILE A 157 -10.87 -9.84 5.62
CA ILE A 157 -11.10 -9.31 6.98
C ILE A 157 -12.47 -8.61 7.11
N VAL A 158 -12.88 -7.85 6.08
CA VAL A 158 -14.17 -7.14 6.01
C VAL A 158 -14.82 -7.57 4.70
N PRO A 159 -15.47 -8.75 4.68
CA PRO A 159 -16.09 -9.27 3.48
C PRO A 159 -17.25 -8.37 3.08
N VAL A 160 -17.29 -8.00 1.79
CA VAL A 160 -18.42 -7.28 1.19
C VAL A 160 -19.05 -8.22 0.16
N PRO A 161 -20.19 -8.86 0.44
CA PRO A 161 -20.89 -9.68 -0.55
C PRO A 161 -21.31 -8.86 -1.77
N ALA A 162 -21.37 -9.51 -2.94
CA ALA A 162 -21.92 -8.92 -4.16
C ALA A 162 -22.56 -10.02 -5.02
N THR A 163 -23.74 -9.74 -5.55
CA THR A 163 -24.42 -10.53 -6.59
C THR A 163 -23.66 -10.44 -7.92
N GLU A 164 -23.92 -11.37 -8.85
CA GLU A 164 -23.28 -11.31 -10.18
C GLU A 164 -23.56 -9.98 -10.92
N ASN A 165 -24.76 -9.43 -10.78
CA ASN A 165 -25.10 -8.13 -11.36
C ASN A 165 -24.31 -6.97 -10.72
N GLU A 166 -24.15 -6.97 -9.40
CA GLU A 166 -23.33 -5.96 -8.72
C GLU A 166 -21.86 -6.06 -9.12
N LYS A 167 -21.32 -7.28 -9.28
CA LYS A 167 -19.95 -7.48 -9.78
C LYS A 167 -19.78 -7.00 -11.21
N GLU A 168 -20.76 -7.20 -12.08
CA GLU A 168 -20.74 -6.66 -13.44
C GLU A 168 -20.77 -5.13 -13.44
N VAL A 169 -21.57 -4.51 -12.57
CA VAL A 169 -21.57 -3.06 -12.36
C VAL A 169 -20.22 -2.56 -11.86
N GLU A 170 -19.61 -3.23 -10.87
CA GLU A 170 -18.27 -2.92 -10.38
C GLU A 170 -17.22 -3.02 -11.50
N ALA A 171 -17.22 -4.11 -12.27
CA ALA A 171 -16.30 -4.33 -13.39
C ALA A 171 -16.47 -3.24 -14.48
N ASN A 172 -17.70 -2.85 -14.80
CA ASN A 172 -17.98 -1.76 -15.74
C ASN A 172 -17.49 -0.41 -15.21
N ALA A 173 -17.66 -0.13 -13.92
CA ALA A 173 -17.13 1.09 -13.29
C ALA A 173 -15.60 1.13 -13.37
N VAL A 174 -14.92 0.01 -13.11
CA VAL A 174 -13.45 -0.11 -13.23
C VAL A 174 -12.99 0.04 -14.69
N SER A 175 -13.73 -0.51 -15.65
CA SER A 175 -13.47 -0.31 -17.08
C SER A 175 -13.49 1.17 -17.46
N MET A 176 -14.45 1.94 -16.92
CA MET A 176 -14.52 3.39 -17.13
C MET A 176 -13.34 4.12 -16.51
N VAL A 177 -12.89 3.73 -15.31
CA VAL A 177 -11.66 4.26 -14.71
C VAL A 177 -10.45 3.97 -15.62
N ALA A 178 -10.28 2.73 -16.08
CA ALA A 178 -9.16 2.33 -16.93
C ALA A 178 -9.06 3.17 -18.22
N LYS A 179 -10.19 3.48 -18.85
CA LYS A 179 -10.26 4.33 -20.05
C LYS A 179 -9.73 5.75 -19.82
N GLU A 180 -9.76 6.24 -18.58
CA GLU A 180 -9.22 7.56 -18.22
C GLU A 180 -7.75 7.53 -17.83
N LEU A 181 -7.18 6.35 -17.57
CA LEU A 181 -5.78 6.22 -17.23
C LEU A 181 -4.92 6.22 -18.49
N CYS A 182 -3.75 6.83 -18.37
CA CYS A 182 -2.68 6.66 -19.35
C CYS A 182 -1.72 5.55 -18.90
N PRO A 183 -1.00 4.89 -19.82
CA PRO A 183 0.05 3.95 -19.48
C PRO A 183 1.04 4.53 -18.47
N LEU A 184 1.35 3.74 -17.45
CA LEU A 184 2.28 4.09 -16.38
C LEU A 184 3.69 3.70 -16.79
N ARG A 185 4.59 4.67 -16.87
CA ARG A 185 6.02 4.37 -17.00
C ARG A 185 6.60 4.35 -15.60
N ILE A 186 7.19 3.23 -15.23
CA ILE A 186 7.71 3.01 -13.88
C ILE A 186 9.15 2.52 -13.95
N VAL A 187 9.86 2.67 -12.83
CA VAL A 187 11.22 2.18 -12.64
C VAL A 187 11.31 1.43 -11.32
N LEU A 188 11.98 0.28 -11.33
CA LEU A 188 12.29 -0.46 -10.12
C LEU A 188 13.38 0.31 -9.35
N ASP A 189 12.98 0.94 -8.25
CA ASP A 189 13.88 1.71 -7.38
C ASP A 189 14.76 0.77 -6.58
N ARG A 190 14.17 -0.24 -5.94
CA ARG A 190 14.91 -1.25 -5.21
C ARG A 190 14.10 -2.51 -4.99
N VAL A 191 14.79 -3.58 -4.65
CA VAL A 191 14.23 -4.80 -4.09
C VAL A 191 14.54 -4.83 -2.59
N VAL A 192 13.56 -5.19 -1.77
CA VAL A 192 13.70 -5.36 -0.32
C VAL A 192 13.23 -6.74 0.08
N LEU A 193 13.80 -7.28 1.15
CA LEU A 193 13.31 -8.47 1.84
C LEU A 193 12.72 -8.03 3.18
N THR A 194 11.46 -8.35 3.43
CA THR A 194 10.81 -8.05 4.71
C THR A 194 11.12 -9.12 5.77
N SER A 195 10.94 -8.77 7.04
CA SER A 195 10.98 -9.68 8.19
C SER A 195 10.00 -10.85 8.08
N THR A 196 8.92 -10.67 7.31
CA THR A 196 7.92 -11.70 6.98
C THR A 196 8.27 -12.55 5.75
N GLY A 197 9.48 -12.36 5.22
CA GLY A 197 10.07 -13.17 4.16
C GLY A 197 9.64 -12.78 2.76
N VAL A 198 8.95 -11.65 2.56
CA VAL A 198 8.51 -11.22 1.23
C VAL A 198 9.63 -10.48 0.53
N LEU A 199 9.98 -10.96 -0.67
CA LEU A 199 10.87 -10.26 -1.58
C LEU A 199 10.03 -9.33 -2.46
N LEU A 200 10.13 -8.03 -2.22
CA LEU A 200 9.30 -6.99 -2.84
C LEU A 200 10.12 -6.15 -3.79
N GLY A 201 9.64 -5.97 -5.03
CA GLY A 201 10.09 -4.89 -5.89
C GLY A 201 9.35 -3.60 -5.53
N CYS A 202 10.10 -2.55 -5.20
CA CYS A 202 9.64 -1.21 -4.87
C CYS A 202 9.81 -0.29 -6.08
N TRP A 203 8.73 0.28 -6.58
CA TRP A 203 8.73 0.98 -7.87
C TRP A 203 8.44 2.46 -7.72
N GLN A 204 9.11 3.28 -8.52
CA GLN A 204 8.83 4.70 -8.68
C GLN A 204 8.10 4.96 -9.99
N VAL A 205 7.27 6.00 -10.00
CA VAL A 205 6.56 6.47 -11.19
C VAL A 205 7.44 7.47 -11.92
N ILE A 206 7.74 7.20 -13.20
CA ILE A 206 8.41 8.15 -14.10
C ILE A 206 7.37 9.07 -14.73
N SER A 207 6.26 8.50 -15.23
CA SER A 207 5.17 9.27 -15.85
C SER A 207 3.85 8.50 -15.86
N GLY A 208 2.74 9.22 -16.00
CA GLY A 208 1.39 8.67 -15.93
C GLY A 208 0.72 8.96 -14.58
N PRO A 209 -0.52 8.50 -14.36
CA PRO A 209 -1.23 8.69 -13.09
C PRO A 209 -0.56 8.00 -11.89
N ASP A 210 -0.24 8.76 -10.85
CA ASP A 210 0.33 8.21 -9.61
C ASP A 210 -0.64 7.20 -8.95
N PRO A 211 -0.14 6.15 -8.26
CA PRO A 211 -0.98 5.22 -7.51
C PRO A 211 -2.03 5.89 -6.63
N VAL A 212 -1.71 7.02 -6.00
CA VAL A 212 -2.67 7.77 -5.18
C VAL A 212 -3.88 8.22 -6.01
N THR A 213 -3.64 8.71 -7.22
CA THR A 213 -4.69 9.15 -8.15
C THR A 213 -5.55 7.98 -8.63
N ILE A 214 -4.91 6.86 -9.00
CA ILE A 214 -5.62 5.65 -9.44
C ILE A 214 -6.53 5.14 -8.32
N ARG A 215 -6.00 5.06 -7.09
CA ARG A 215 -6.74 4.65 -5.89
C ARG A 215 -7.91 5.59 -5.56
N SER A 216 -7.71 6.89 -5.73
CA SER A 216 -8.77 7.88 -5.55
C SER A 216 -9.91 7.66 -6.55
N LYS A 217 -9.60 7.52 -7.85
CA LYS A 217 -10.60 7.23 -8.89
C LYS A 217 -11.36 5.92 -8.61
N LEU A 218 -10.66 4.86 -8.23
CA LEU A 218 -11.26 3.57 -7.87
C LEU A 218 -12.20 3.68 -6.67
N ARG A 219 -11.80 4.41 -5.62
CA ARG A 219 -12.65 4.66 -4.45
C ARG A 219 -13.95 5.38 -4.82
N THR A 220 -13.88 6.39 -5.68
CA THR A 220 -15.09 7.09 -6.17
C THR A 220 -15.99 6.17 -7.00
N ALA A 221 -15.39 5.29 -7.81
CA ALA A 221 -16.11 4.35 -8.66
C ALA A 221 -16.73 3.17 -7.90
N LEU A 222 -16.23 2.83 -6.71
CA LEU A 222 -16.59 1.64 -5.94
C LEU A 222 -17.01 2.04 -4.51
N PRO A 223 -18.18 2.68 -4.33
CA PRO A 223 -18.56 3.31 -3.06
C PRO A 223 -18.87 2.32 -1.92
N HIS A 224 -19.12 1.04 -2.23
CA HIS A 224 -19.39 0.00 -1.23
C HIS A 224 -18.13 -0.73 -0.74
N ALA A 225 -16.95 -0.33 -1.23
CA ALA A 225 -15.69 -0.92 -0.81
C ALA A 225 -15.38 -0.64 0.67
N PRO A 226 -14.60 -1.50 1.35
CA PRO A 226 -14.13 -1.24 2.71
C PRO A 226 -13.43 0.12 2.83
N GLU A 227 -13.81 0.90 3.85
CA GLU A 227 -13.26 2.24 4.09
C GLU A 227 -11.74 2.19 4.29
N LYS A 228 -11.27 1.22 5.08
CA LYS A 228 -9.85 1.00 5.35
C LYS A 228 -9.26 0.05 4.31
N GLN A 229 -8.30 0.55 3.56
CA GLN A 229 -7.48 -0.25 2.66
C GLN A 229 -6.24 -0.81 3.39
N LEU A 230 -5.69 -1.92 2.90
CA LEU A 230 -4.62 -2.69 3.58
C LEU A 230 -3.19 -2.15 3.33
N TYR A 231 -3.06 -0.98 2.72
CA TYR A 231 -1.77 -0.41 2.33
C TYR A 231 -1.80 1.11 2.28
N ASP A 232 -0.62 1.72 2.36
CA ASP A 232 -0.43 3.15 2.16
C ASP A 232 -0.87 3.58 0.75
N ALA A 233 -1.47 4.76 0.63
CA ALA A 233 -2.00 5.26 -0.62
C ALA A 233 -0.93 5.52 -1.69
N ALA A 234 0.33 5.76 -1.30
CA ALA A 234 1.41 6.07 -2.23
C ALA A 234 2.15 4.84 -2.75
N ILE A 235 2.10 3.70 -2.03
CA ILE A 235 2.93 2.52 -2.32
C ILE A 235 2.68 1.96 -3.74
N LEU A 236 3.76 1.59 -4.41
CA LEU A 236 3.73 0.79 -5.63
C LEU A 236 4.73 -0.35 -5.49
N HIS A 237 4.25 -1.57 -5.32
CA HIS A 237 5.12 -2.74 -5.14
C HIS A 237 4.60 -3.96 -5.89
N THR A 238 5.51 -4.89 -6.17
CA THR A 238 5.21 -6.22 -6.69
C THR A 238 5.90 -7.25 -5.81
N SER A 239 5.18 -8.31 -5.43
CA SER A 239 5.80 -9.44 -4.73
C SER A 239 6.46 -10.38 -5.73
N PHE A 240 7.76 -10.65 -5.55
CA PHE A 240 8.53 -11.51 -6.46
C PHE A 240 8.64 -12.95 -5.95
N ALA A 241 8.86 -13.10 -4.65
CA ALA A 241 8.97 -14.38 -3.98
C ALA A 241 8.68 -14.23 -2.49
N ARG A 242 8.51 -15.35 -1.81
CA ARG A 242 8.45 -15.43 -0.36
C ARG A 242 9.38 -16.51 0.16
N LEU A 243 10.31 -16.13 1.02
CA LEU A 243 11.15 -17.04 1.79
C LEU A 243 10.32 -17.62 2.94
N LEU A 244 10.37 -18.93 3.10
CA LEU A 244 9.52 -19.68 4.02
C LEU A 244 10.30 -20.64 4.91
N GLY A 245 11.62 -20.67 4.76
CA GLY A 245 12.51 -21.48 5.56
C GLY A 245 13.95 -21.04 5.45
N ARG A 246 14.81 -21.72 6.19
CA ARG A 246 16.25 -21.44 6.22
C ARG A 246 16.92 -21.82 4.89
N PRO A 247 17.99 -21.14 4.49
CA PRO A 247 18.85 -21.60 3.41
C PRO A 247 19.49 -22.96 3.76
N LYS A 248 19.97 -23.69 2.75
CA LYS A 248 20.59 -25.02 2.89
C LYS A 248 21.72 -25.01 3.93
N ALA A 249 21.75 -26.02 4.80
CA ALA A 249 22.65 -26.10 5.97
C ALA A 249 24.15 -25.93 5.63
N SER A 250 24.62 -26.52 4.53
CA SER A 250 26.01 -26.36 4.07
C SER A 250 26.39 -24.92 3.74
N THR A 251 25.41 -24.06 3.43
CA THR A 251 25.62 -22.63 3.17
C THR A 251 25.76 -21.84 4.48
N MET A 252 25.03 -22.23 5.54
CA MET A 252 25.10 -21.55 6.85
C MET A 252 26.33 -21.94 7.66
N GLU A 253 26.84 -23.18 7.51
CA GLU A 253 28.10 -23.58 8.18
C GLU A 253 29.32 -22.79 7.68
N LEU A 254 29.29 -22.33 6.43
CA LEU A 254 30.28 -21.43 5.82
C LEU A 254 30.18 -19.99 6.33
N ARG A 255 29.08 -19.60 6.98
CA ARG A 255 28.78 -18.23 7.41
C ARG A 255 28.20 -18.19 8.83
N LYS A 256 28.96 -18.73 9.78
CA LYS A 256 28.60 -18.76 11.22
C LYS A 256 28.35 -17.38 11.86
N SER A 257 28.68 -16.29 11.17
CA SER A 257 28.44 -14.93 11.63
C SER A 257 27.50 -14.20 10.65
N ASP A 258 26.23 -14.18 11.04
CA ASP A 258 25.15 -13.28 10.59
C ASP A 258 24.27 -13.72 9.40
N GLU A 259 23.14 -14.35 9.74
CA GLU A 259 22.05 -14.74 8.82
C GLU A 259 21.41 -13.52 8.12
N ILE A 260 21.35 -12.37 8.80
CA ILE A 260 20.79 -11.14 8.23
C ILE A 260 21.73 -10.60 7.15
N GLN A 261 23.04 -10.59 7.41
CA GLN A 261 24.05 -10.20 6.43
C GLN A 261 23.97 -11.06 5.15
N PHE A 262 23.72 -12.37 5.30
CA PHE A 262 23.53 -13.25 4.15
C PHE A 262 22.32 -12.84 3.29
N PHE A 263 21.18 -12.50 3.92
CA PHE A 263 20.03 -12.01 3.17
C PHE A 263 20.30 -10.67 2.49
N HIS A 264 20.99 -9.75 3.16
CA HIS A 264 21.41 -8.47 2.57
C HIS A 264 22.27 -8.66 1.33
N GLU A 265 23.20 -9.62 1.33
CA GLU A 265 24.02 -9.91 0.14
C GLU A 265 23.21 -10.44 -1.03
N LEU A 266 22.20 -11.29 -0.80
CA LEU A 266 21.32 -11.76 -1.87
C LEU A 266 20.47 -10.63 -2.44
N VAL A 267 19.92 -9.78 -1.57
CA VAL A 267 19.15 -8.59 -1.97
C VAL A 267 20.03 -7.59 -2.71
N ALA A 268 21.27 -7.37 -2.27
CA ALA A 268 22.23 -6.48 -2.95
C ALA A 268 22.59 -7.00 -4.34
N ARG A 269 22.84 -8.31 -4.49
CA ARG A 269 23.08 -8.93 -5.80
C ARG A 269 21.90 -8.74 -6.74
N LEU A 270 20.67 -8.91 -6.24
CA LEU A 270 19.47 -8.73 -7.03
C LEU A 270 19.25 -7.27 -7.43
N ASN A 271 19.48 -6.34 -6.51
CA ASN A 271 19.45 -4.90 -6.81
C ASN A 271 20.49 -4.51 -7.86
N ASN A 272 21.71 -5.02 -7.79
CA ASN A 272 22.74 -4.75 -8.80
C ASN A 272 22.32 -5.20 -10.21
N GLN A 273 21.45 -6.21 -10.31
CA GLN A 273 20.93 -6.70 -11.59
C GLN A 273 19.67 -5.96 -12.06
N LEU A 274 18.79 -5.56 -11.14
CA LEU A 274 17.45 -5.08 -11.47
C LEU A 274 17.21 -3.58 -11.19
N HIS A 275 18.08 -2.90 -10.44
CA HIS A 275 17.92 -1.48 -10.16
C HIS A 275 17.84 -0.67 -11.46
N GLY A 276 16.88 0.23 -11.55
CA GLY A 276 16.68 1.03 -12.76
C GLY A 276 15.92 0.29 -13.87
N PHE A 277 15.47 -0.96 -13.67
CA PHE A 277 14.64 -1.68 -14.62
C PHE A 277 13.34 -0.92 -14.87
N LYS A 278 13.05 -0.62 -16.14
CA LYS A 278 11.87 0.18 -16.53
C LYS A 278 10.78 -0.72 -17.08
N ALA A 279 9.54 -0.40 -16.75
CA ALA A 279 8.36 -1.08 -17.28
C ALA A 279 7.29 -0.09 -17.69
N VAL A 280 6.41 -0.53 -18.59
CA VAL A 280 5.17 0.17 -18.95
C VAL A 280 3.98 -0.67 -18.50
N VAL A 281 3.11 -0.08 -17.70
CA VAL A 281 1.89 -0.71 -17.19
C VAL A 281 0.70 -0.09 -17.90
N SER A 282 0.02 -0.88 -18.73
CA SER A 282 -1.09 -0.44 -19.56
C SER A 282 -2.42 -1.09 -19.22
N GLU A 283 -2.48 -1.92 -18.18
CA GLU A 283 -3.66 -2.70 -17.83
C GLU A 283 -4.07 -2.54 -16.37
N LEU A 284 -5.36 -2.31 -16.17
CA LEU A 284 -6.05 -2.35 -14.89
C LEU A 284 -7.00 -3.54 -14.90
N TRP A 285 -6.82 -4.45 -13.94
CA TRP A 285 -7.64 -5.65 -13.81
C TRP A 285 -8.58 -5.52 -12.62
N TYR A 286 -9.83 -5.93 -12.81
CA TYR A 286 -10.76 -6.23 -11.74
C TYR A 286 -10.82 -7.75 -11.56
N VAL A 287 -10.47 -8.23 -10.38
CA VAL A 287 -10.26 -9.65 -10.10
C VAL A 287 -11.20 -10.11 -8.99
N GLU A 288 -11.94 -11.17 -9.27
CA GLU A 288 -12.69 -11.94 -8.28
C GLU A 288 -11.81 -13.12 -7.84
N GLU A 289 -11.31 -13.09 -6.61
CA GLU A 289 -10.50 -14.16 -6.02
C GLU A 289 -11.42 -15.13 -5.26
N TYR A 290 -11.57 -16.34 -5.80
CA TYR A 290 -12.40 -17.40 -5.20
C TYR A 290 -11.65 -18.21 -4.15
N ASP A 291 -10.33 -18.09 -4.12
CA ASP A 291 -9.48 -18.58 -3.04
C ASP A 291 -8.78 -17.38 -2.37
N VAL A 292 -8.55 -17.45 -1.06
CA VAL A 292 -7.87 -16.41 -0.29
C VAL A 292 -6.47 -16.17 -0.87
N LEU A 293 -6.18 -14.93 -1.26
CA LEU A 293 -4.92 -14.53 -1.92
C LEU A 293 -4.64 -15.27 -3.24
N ALA A 294 -5.68 -15.59 -4.02
CA ALA A 294 -5.55 -16.31 -5.30
C ALA A 294 -4.48 -15.71 -6.24
N LEU A 295 -4.39 -14.39 -6.35
CA LEU A 295 -3.36 -13.72 -7.16
C LEU A 295 -1.94 -14.04 -6.67
N ALA A 296 -1.73 -14.18 -5.37
CA ALA A 296 -0.41 -14.46 -4.78
C ALA A 296 -0.10 -15.98 -4.69
N LEU A 297 -1.12 -16.82 -4.67
CA LEU A 297 -0.98 -18.26 -4.37
C LEU A 297 -1.32 -19.17 -5.56
N ASN A 298 -1.55 -18.61 -6.75
CA ASN A 298 -2.08 -19.33 -7.92
C ASN A 298 -3.43 -20.01 -7.62
N GLY A 299 -4.29 -19.33 -6.87
CA GLY A 299 -5.63 -19.79 -6.57
C GLY A 299 -6.61 -19.55 -7.72
N ARG A 300 -7.84 -20.01 -7.54
CA ARG A 300 -8.94 -19.79 -8.49
C ARG A 300 -9.37 -18.33 -8.45
N MET A 301 -9.49 -17.74 -9.64
CA MET A 301 -9.96 -16.38 -9.81
C MET A 301 -10.60 -16.16 -11.17
N LYS A 302 -11.35 -15.07 -11.30
CA LYS A 302 -11.84 -14.53 -12.57
C LYS A 302 -11.32 -13.10 -12.72
N ALA A 303 -10.64 -12.83 -13.83
CA ALA A 303 -10.04 -11.52 -14.10
C ALA A 303 -10.74 -10.85 -15.29
N HIS A 304 -11.21 -9.63 -15.08
CA HIS A 304 -11.69 -8.73 -16.11
C HIS A 304 -10.57 -7.73 -16.40
N ARG A 305 -10.07 -7.72 -17.64
CA ARG A 305 -8.85 -7.01 -18.01
C ARG A 305 -9.19 -5.80 -18.85
N PHE A 306 -8.75 -4.61 -18.42
CA PHE A 306 -9.05 -3.36 -19.10
C PHE A 306 -7.78 -2.62 -19.49
N GLN A 307 -7.66 -2.28 -20.77
CA GLN A 307 -6.56 -1.48 -21.29
C GLN A 307 -6.74 0.00 -20.91
N HIS A 308 -5.63 0.66 -20.62
CA HIS A 308 -5.57 2.10 -20.38
C HIS A 308 -5.91 2.87 -21.66
N GLY A 309 -6.85 3.81 -21.56
CA GLY A 309 -7.42 4.47 -22.73
C GLY A 309 -6.76 5.78 -23.14
N CYS A 310 -6.05 6.46 -22.23
CA CYS A 310 -5.64 7.87 -22.38
C CYS A 310 -6.76 8.72 -23.01
N LYS A 311 -7.68 9.29 -22.21
CA LYS A 311 -8.55 10.34 -22.74
C LYS A 311 -7.68 11.47 -23.29
N LYS A 312 -7.71 11.69 -24.61
CA LYS A 312 -7.26 12.95 -25.21
C LYS A 312 -8.19 14.03 -24.65
N THR A 313 -7.68 14.81 -23.70
CA THR A 313 -8.28 16.10 -23.34
C THR A 313 -8.10 17.08 -24.48
#